data_AF-A0A1F8DV42-F1
#
_entry.id   AF-A0A1F8DV42-F1
#
_cell.length_a   1.000
_cell.length_b   1.000
_cell.length_c   1.000
_cell.angle_alpha   90.00
_cell.angle_beta   90.00
_cell.angle_gamma   90.00
#
_symmetry.space_group_name_H-M   'P 1'
#
loop_
_entity.id
_entity.type
_entity.pdbx_description
1 polymer ?
#
loop_
_entity_poly.entity_id
_entity_poly.type
_entity_poly.pdbx_seq_one_letter_code
_entity_poly.pdbx_strand_id
1 'polypeptide(L)'
;MIDVQAMSQAEGISEAAIRKALGMPNVLATLEQVRSAYNCAPAGSEDQKLAMAKWREFSAQEIAAATTLEQAHKAYSSARSGSEEKVLAMAKLLSLCMTIADAKNVYDSAIRRSAEKKLAMIKLLSFCTTIEQVQNAHATASHESDEEKLSMAKWREFSAQEIAAATTLEQAQRAYNNTPNNSEEEELAMIKWREFSAQEIAAATTLEQARKAYDRVPDGTEEEALAKAKLREFSAQEITAATTLEQAREAHNRAPHGTKERMAAMIKWREFSAQEIAAATTLEQARKAYENAPNDSEEQELALIKLASFYEK
;
A
#
# COMPACT_ATOMS: atom_id res chain seq x y z
N MET A 1 60.02 -25.17 -28.19
CA MET A 1 58.75 -24.48 -27.86
C MET A 1 59.13 -23.05 -27.51
N ILE A 2 58.60 -22.05 -28.20
CA ILE A 2 58.99 -20.65 -27.94
C ILE A 2 58.35 -20.21 -26.62
N ASP A 3 59.17 -19.86 -25.62
CA ASP A 3 58.71 -19.38 -24.33
C ASP A 3 58.46 -17.87 -24.39
N VAL A 4 57.23 -17.52 -24.78
CA VAL A 4 56.79 -16.13 -24.94
C VAL A 4 56.87 -15.36 -23.61
N GLN A 5 56.67 -16.03 -22.48
CA GLN A 5 56.69 -15.40 -21.16
C GLN A 5 58.11 -14.98 -20.77
N ALA A 6 59.09 -15.85 -21.01
CA ALA A 6 60.50 -15.51 -20.84
C ALA A 6 60.93 -14.35 -21.76
N MET A 7 60.47 -14.33 -23.01
CA MET A 7 60.76 -13.24 -23.96
C MET A 7 60.13 -11.91 -23.55
N SER A 8 58.90 -11.93 -23.01
CA SER A 8 58.23 -10.71 -22.52
C SER A 8 58.94 -10.10 -21.32
N GLN A 9 59.40 -10.94 -20.39
CA GLN A 9 60.14 -10.49 -19.21
C GLN A 9 61.54 -9.97 -19.56
N ALA A 10 62.22 -10.57 -20.55
CA ALA A 10 63.55 -10.16 -20.97
C ALA A 10 63.55 -8.83 -21.73
N GLU A 11 62.57 -8.64 -22.62
CA GLU A 11 62.55 -7.48 -23.54
C GLU A 11 61.65 -6.34 -23.07
N GLY A 12 60.86 -6.54 -22.01
CA GLY A 12 59.86 -5.56 -21.55
C GLY A 12 58.72 -5.31 -22.55
N ILE A 13 58.64 -6.13 -23.61
CA ILE A 13 57.59 -6.09 -24.62
C ILE A 13 56.43 -6.97 -24.15
N SER A 14 55.19 -6.53 -24.33
CA SER A 14 54.03 -7.33 -23.90
C SER A 14 53.96 -8.68 -24.62
N GLU A 15 53.63 -9.76 -23.90
CA GLU A 15 53.42 -11.08 -24.50
C GLU A 15 52.48 -11.04 -25.71
N ALA A 16 51.47 -10.16 -25.67
CA ALA A 16 50.52 -9.97 -26.76
C ALA A 16 51.19 -9.44 -28.04
N ALA A 17 52.15 -8.51 -27.93
CA ALA A 17 52.90 -8.00 -29.07
C ALA A 17 53.88 -9.03 -29.63
N ILE A 18 54.53 -9.81 -28.75
CA ILE A 18 55.44 -10.91 -29.13
C ILE A 18 54.66 -12.01 -29.85
N ARG A 19 53.52 -12.44 -29.30
CA ARG A 19 52.66 -13.45 -29.94
C ARG A 19 52.15 -12.99 -31.30
N LYS A 20 51.72 -11.73 -31.40
CA LYS A 20 51.30 -11.11 -32.67
C LYS A 20 52.43 -11.11 -33.70
N ALA A 21 53.65 -10.74 -33.31
CA ALA A 21 54.81 -10.75 -34.20
C ALA A 21 55.20 -12.17 -34.63
N LEU A 22 54.98 -13.17 -33.78
CA LEU A 22 55.28 -14.58 -34.05
C LEU A 22 54.13 -15.35 -34.73
N GLY A 23 53.01 -14.69 -35.04
CA GLY A 23 51.81 -15.36 -35.57
C GLY A 23 51.20 -16.39 -34.61
N MET A 24 51.51 -16.31 -33.31
CA MET A 24 51.00 -17.20 -32.29
C MET A 24 49.64 -16.71 -31.78
N PRO A 25 48.68 -17.61 -31.50
CA PRO A 25 47.41 -17.21 -30.91
C PRO A 25 47.64 -16.53 -29.55
N ASN A 26 46.98 -15.39 -29.35
CA ASN A 26 46.94 -14.74 -28.05
C ASN A 26 46.23 -15.66 -27.04
N VAL A 27 46.95 -16.07 -26.00
CA VAL A 27 46.36 -16.81 -24.88
C VAL A 27 45.70 -15.79 -23.97
N LEU A 28 44.44 -15.49 -24.26
CA LEU A 28 43.61 -14.68 -23.39
C LEU A 28 43.19 -15.58 -22.20
N ALA A 29 43.80 -15.35 -21.04
CA ALA A 29 43.66 -16.20 -19.87
C ALA A 29 42.57 -15.70 -18.91
N THR A 30 42.23 -14.41 -18.96
CA THR A 30 41.20 -13.81 -18.10
C THR A 30 40.13 -13.08 -18.91
N LEU A 31 38.93 -12.98 -18.34
CA LEU A 31 37.82 -12.26 -18.96
C LEU A 31 38.15 -10.78 -19.24
N GLU A 32 38.93 -10.15 -18.37
CA GLU A 32 39.39 -8.76 -18.54
C GLU A 32 40.33 -8.60 -19.74
N GLN A 33 41.29 -9.53 -19.88
CA GLN A 33 42.18 -9.57 -21.06
C GLN A 33 41.37 -9.76 -22.35
N VAL A 34 40.35 -10.61 -22.32
CA VAL A 34 39.46 -10.81 -23.47
C VAL A 34 38.67 -9.54 -23.81
N ARG A 35 38.12 -8.84 -22.82
CA ARG A 35 37.40 -7.57 -23.05
C ARG A 35 38.31 -6.49 -23.62
N SER A 36 39.52 -6.35 -23.07
CA SER A 36 40.51 -5.42 -23.59
C SER A 36 40.86 -5.74 -25.04
N ALA A 37 41.10 -7.02 -25.36
CA ALA A 37 41.40 -7.44 -26.72
C ALA A 37 40.24 -7.14 -27.69
N TYR A 38 38.98 -7.38 -27.28
CA TYR A 38 37.80 -7.08 -28.08
C TYR A 38 37.65 -5.56 -28.35
N ASN A 39 37.83 -4.72 -27.33
CA ASN A 39 37.68 -3.27 -27.43
C ASN A 39 38.81 -2.60 -28.22
N CYS A 40 40.01 -3.18 -28.22
CA CYS A 40 41.17 -2.65 -28.94
C CYS A 40 41.28 -3.17 -30.39
N ALA A 41 40.52 -4.20 -30.77
CA ALA A 41 40.56 -4.76 -32.12
C ALA A 41 39.72 -3.92 -33.11
N PRO A 42 40.16 -3.75 -34.38
CA PRO A 42 39.36 -3.07 -35.40
C PRO A 42 38.00 -3.75 -35.59
N ALA A 43 36.95 -2.95 -35.79
CA ALA A 43 35.59 -3.45 -35.96
C ALA A 43 35.50 -4.46 -37.13
N GLY A 44 34.93 -5.64 -36.87
CA GLY A 44 34.78 -6.71 -37.86
C GLY A 44 36.04 -7.52 -38.16
N SER A 45 37.18 -7.20 -37.54
CA SER A 45 38.42 -7.97 -37.70
C SER A 45 38.31 -9.39 -37.13
N GLU A 46 39.14 -10.30 -37.63
CA GLU A 46 39.22 -11.67 -37.10
C GLU A 46 39.66 -11.68 -35.63
N ASP A 47 40.54 -10.76 -35.22
CA ASP A 47 40.94 -10.59 -33.82
C ASP A 47 39.74 -10.24 -32.93
N GLN A 48 38.85 -9.35 -33.40
CA GLN A 48 37.64 -8.99 -32.67
C GLN A 48 36.67 -10.18 -32.57
N LYS A 49 36.50 -10.96 -33.64
CA LYS A 49 35.65 -12.16 -33.64
C LYS A 49 36.19 -13.24 -32.69
N LEU A 50 37.50 -13.47 -32.69
CA LEU A 50 38.16 -14.42 -31.80
C LEU A 50 38.01 -13.99 -30.33
N ALA A 51 38.23 -12.71 -30.04
CA ALA A 51 38.02 -12.16 -28.70
C ALA A 51 36.55 -12.28 -28.27
N MET A 52 35.60 -12.06 -29.18
CA MET A 52 34.18 -12.24 -28.90
C MET A 52 33.83 -13.71 -28.58
N ALA A 53 34.34 -14.67 -29.35
CA ALA A 53 34.11 -16.09 -29.10
C ALA A 53 34.67 -16.52 -27.73
N LYS A 54 35.89 -16.10 -27.41
CA LYS A 54 36.51 -16.28 -26.09
C LYS A 54 35.69 -15.64 -24.97
N TRP A 55 35.13 -14.44 -25.20
CA TRP A 55 34.32 -13.74 -24.19
C TRP A 55 33.07 -14.56 -23.86
N ARG A 56 32.40 -15.09 -24.89
CA ARG A 56 31.23 -15.97 -24.71
C ARG A 56 31.58 -17.22 -23.92
N GLU A 57 32.67 -17.89 -24.27
CA GLU A 57 33.17 -19.09 -23.58
C GLU A 57 33.40 -18.82 -22.08
N PHE A 58 34.20 -17.80 -21.74
CA PHE A 58 34.47 -17.45 -20.34
C PHE A 58 33.21 -16.99 -19.60
N SER A 59 32.33 -16.23 -20.25
CA SER A 59 31.06 -15.80 -19.62
C SER A 59 30.21 -17.02 -19.27
N ALA A 60 30.08 -17.98 -20.18
CA ALA A 60 29.33 -19.22 -19.92
C ALA A 60 29.93 -20.02 -18.75
N GLN A 61 31.26 -20.11 -18.67
CA GLN A 61 31.95 -20.76 -17.55
C GLN A 61 31.71 -20.05 -16.22
N GLU A 62 31.82 -18.72 -16.16
CA GLU A 62 31.56 -17.95 -14.94
C GLU A 62 30.10 -18.08 -14.47
N ILE A 63 29.15 -18.06 -15.41
CA ILE A 63 27.72 -18.26 -15.12
C ILE A 63 27.48 -19.66 -14.54
N ALA A 64 28.08 -20.69 -15.13
CA ALA A 64 27.93 -22.07 -14.68
C ALA A 64 28.55 -22.29 -13.28
N ALA A 65 29.71 -21.69 -13.03
CA ALA A 65 30.45 -21.79 -11.77
C ALA A 65 29.84 -20.97 -10.63
N ALA A 66 28.98 -19.99 -10.94
CA ALA A 66 28.36 -19.15 -9.92
C ALA A 66 27.47 -19.98 -8.98
N THR A 67 27.78 -19.94 -7.69
CA THR A 67 27.02 -20.60 -6.62
C THR A 67 26.43 -19.63 -5.61
N THR A 68 26.91 -18.37 -5.60
CA THR A 68 26.41 -17.30 -4.74
C THR A 68 25.80 -16.16 -5.56
N LEU A 69 24.93 -15.36 -4.93
CA LEU A 69 24.31 -14.19 -5.55
C LEU A 69 25.37 -13.20 -6.06
N GLU A 70 26.43 -12.98 -5.28
CA GLU A 70 27.53 -12.08 -5.66
C GLU A 70 28.30 -12.60 -6.88
N GLN A 71 28.60 -13.91 -6.93
CA GLN A 71 29.26 -14.51 -8.09
C GLN A 71 28.39 -14.42 -9.34
N ALA A 72 27.08 -14.68 -9.22
CA ALA A 72 26.17 -14.57 -10.35
C ALA A 72 25.98 -13.12 -10.80
N HIS A 73 25.98 -12.15 -9.87
CA HIS A 73 25.93 -10.73 -10.19
C HIS A 73 27.22 -10.26 -10.89
N LYS A 74 28.37 -10.77 -10.46
CA LYS A 74 29.64 -10.54 -11.14
C LYS A 74 29.61 -11.11 -12.56
N ALA A 75 29.15 -12.35 -12.74
CA ALA A 75 29.00 -12.96 -14.06
C ALA A 75 28.00 -12.19 -14.95
N TYR A 76 26.89 -11.72 -14.37
CA TYR A 76 25.92 -10.87 -15.05
C TYR A 76 26.54 -9.56 -15.49
N SER A 77 27.11 -8.75 -14.59
CA SER A 77 27.74 -7.46 -14.93
C SER A 77 28.87 -7.62 -15.95
N SER A 78 29.50 -8.79 -15.97
CA SER A 78 30.60 -9.17 -16.84
C SER A 78 30.21 -9.62 -18.25
N ALA A 79 28.99 -10.13 -18.42
CA ALA A 79 28.47 -10.52 -19.72
C ALA A 79 28.15 -9.29 -20.59
N ARG A 80 28.34 -9.45 -21.90
CA ARG A 80 28.15 -8.39 -22.90
C ARG A 80 26.68 -8.01 -22.99
N SER A 81 26.38 -6.70 -23.05
CA SER A 81 25.00 -6.22 -23.18
C SER A 81 24.31 -6.79 -24.44
N GLY A 82 23.04 -7.21 -24.30
CA GLY A 82 22.24 -7.79 -25.38
C GLY A 82 22.75 -9.14 -25.91
N SER A 83 23.61 -9.85 -25.17
CA SER A 83 24.05 -11.20 -25.54
C SER A 83 23.20 -12.27 -24.85
N GLU A 84 23.16 -13.47 -25.43
CA GLU A 84 22.48 -14.63 -24.84
C GLU A 84 23.06 -14.96 -23.45
N GLU A 85 24.38 -14.84 -23.30
CA GLU A 85 25.06 -15.08 -22.02
C GLU A 85 24.61 -14.09 -20.94
N LYS A 86 24.23 -12.85 -21.29
CA LYS A 86 23.68 -11.89 -20.33
C LYS A 86 22.32 -12.32 -19.79
N VAL A 87 21.48 -12.86 -20.67
CA VAL A 87 20.17 -13.42 -20.30
C VAL A 87 20.34 -14.67 -19.44
N LEU A 88 21.27 -15.57 -19.80
CA LEU A 88 21.61 -16.75 -18.99
C LEU A 88 22.18 -16.37 -17.62
N ALA A 89 23.05 -15.36 -17.56
CA ALA A 89 23.58 -14.82 -16.31
C ALA A 89 22.48 -14.22 -15.44
N MET A 90 21.53 -13.50 -16.04
CA MET A 90 20.35 -12.98 -15.33
C MET A 90 19.50 -14.13 -14.80
N ALA A 91 19.20 -15.16 -15.61
CA ALA A 91 18.44 -16.31 -15.17
C ALA A 91 19.13 -17.03 -13.99
N LYS A 92 20.45 -17.19 -14.06
CA LYS A 92 21.26 -17.76 -12.97
C LYS A 92 21.19 -16.87 -11.71
N LEU A 93 21.37 -15.57 -11.85
CA LEU A 93 21.27 -14.60 -10.75
C LEU A 93 19.89 -14.68 -10.07
N LEU A 94 18.82 -14.66 -10.85
CA LEU A 94 17.45 -14.78 -10.34
C LEU A 94 17.18 -16.14 -9.68
N SER A 95 17.80 -17.23 -10.14
CA SER A 95 17.67 -18.56 -9.53
C SER A 95 18.27 -18.64 -8.12
N LEU A 96 19.23 -17.77 -7.80
CA LEU A 96 19.89 -17.69 -6.50
C LEU A 96 19.24 -16.66 -5.56
N CYS A 97 18.30 -15.84 -6.05
CA CYS A 97 17.52 -14.97 -5.17
C CYS A 97 16.66 -15.82 -4.22
N MET A 98 16.73 -15.51 -2.93
CA MET A 98 15.95 -16.20 -1.90
C MET A 98 14.90 -15.30 -1.25
N THR A 99 15.01 -13.99 -1.44
CA THR A 99 14.15 -13.00 -0.81
C THR A 99 13.61 -11.96 -1.81
N ILE A 100 12.57 -11.24 -1.39
CA ILE A 100 12.05 -10.05 -2.10
C ILE A 100 13.17 -9.02 -2.28
N ALA A 101 14.01 -8.81 -1.26
CA ALA A 101 15.10 -7.83 -1.31
C ALA A 101 16.13 -8.21 -2.39
N ASP A 102 16.50 -9.49 -2.49
CA ASP A 102 17.42 -9.95 -3.55
C ASP A 102 16.83 -9.69 -4.93
N ALA A 103 15.59 -10.13 -5.16
CA ALA A 103 14.91 -9.94 -6.44
C ALA A 103 14.73 -8.45 -6.79
N LYS A 104 14.45 -7.61 -5.79
CA LYS A 104 14.33 -6.16 -5.97
C LYS A 104 15.67 -5.54 -6.35
N ASN A 105 16.77 -5.91 -5.69
CA ASN A 105 18.11 -5.42 -6.03
C ASN A 105 18.49 -5.80 -7.47
N VAL A 106 18.22 -7.04 -7.86
CA VAL A 106 18.43 -7.50 -9.24
C VAL A 106 17.57 -6.70 -10.21
N TYR A 107 16.28 -6.50 -9.90
CA TYR A 107 15.39 -5.66 -10.70
C TYR A 107 15.96 -4.25 -10.83
N ASP A 108 16.28 -3.54 -9.75
CA ASP A 108 16.79 -2.16 -9.77
C ASP A 108 18.07 -2.02 -10.61
N SER A 109 18.95 -3.02 -10.56
CA SER A 109 20.21 -3.05 -11.32
C SER A 109 20.04 -3.37 -12.82
N ALA A 110 18.93 -3.99 -13.22
CA ALA A 110 18.71 -4.41 -14.60
C ALA A 110 18.46 -3.20 -15.53
N ILE A 111 18.94 -3.32 -16.77
CA ILE A 111 18.83 -2.29 -17.79
C ILE A 111 17.35 -1.97 -18.06
N ARG A 112 16.98 -0.68 -18.13
CA ARG A 112 15.60 -0.27 -18.42
C ARG A 112 15.12 -0.81 -19.77
N ARG A 113 13.84 -1.21 -19.85
CA ARG A 113 13.18 -1.71 -21.06
C ARG A 113 13.91 -2.91 -21.69
N SER A 114 14.43 -3.80 -20.84
CA SER A 114 15.16 -5.00 -21.24
C SER A 114 14.38 -6.26 -20.87
N ALA A 115 14.65 -7.37 -21.56
CA ALA A 115 14.04 -8.66 -21.21
C ALA A 115 14.44 -9.10 -19.79
N GLU A 116 15.65 -8.73 -19.37
CA GLU A 116 16.21 -8.98 -18.05
C GLU A 116 15.43 -8.26 -16.94
N LYS A 117 15.03 -7.00 -17.17
CA LYS A 117 14.22 -6.22 -16.22
C LYS A 117 12.83 -6.84 -16.04
N LYS A 118 12.22 -7.30 -17.13
CA LYS A 118 10.96 -8.05 -17.11
C LYS A 118 11.07 -9.37 -16.33
N LEU A 119 12.12 -10.16 -16.57
CA LEU A 119 12.37 -11.40 -15.81
C LEU A 119 12.59 -11.14 -14.32
N ALA A 120 13.31 -10.07 -13.98
CA ALA A 120 13.51 -9.68 -12.59
C ALA A 120 12.19 -9.26 -11.92
N MET A 121 11.31 -8.53 -12.62
CA MET A 121 9.97 -8.21 -12.12
C MET A 121 9.12 -9.47 -11.89
N ILE A 122 9.12 -10.43 -12.83
CA ILE A 122 8.40 -11.70 -12.67
C ILE A 122 8.88 -12.43 -11.41
N LYS A 123 10.20 -12.51 -11.21
CA LYS A 123 10.79 -13.14 -10.03
C LYS A 123 10.44 -12.39 -8.73
N LEU A 124 10.50 -11.06 -8.74
CA LEU A 124 10.10 -10.22 -7.61
C LEU A 124 8.64 -10.51 -7.22
N LEU A 125 7.73 -10.46 -8.18
CA LEU A 125 6.30 -10.73 -7.96
C LEU A 125 6.03 -12.15 -7.47
N SER A 126 6.84 -13.15 -7.87
CA SER A 126 6.71 -14.52 -7.35
C SER A 126 7.00 -14.67 -5.86
N PHE A 127 7.74 -13.72 -5.27
CA PHE A 127 8.00 -13.69 -3.83
C PHE A 127 6.95 -12.89 -3.05
N CYS A 128 6.10 -12.12 -3.73
CA CYS A 128 5.04 -11.38 -3.09
C CYS A 128 3.98 -12.34 -2.56
N THR A 129 3.68 -12.19 -1.28
CA THR A 129 2.67 -12.96 -0.53
C THR A 129 1.57 -12.08 0.04
N THR A 130 1.73 -10.76 -0.06
CA THR A 130 0.73 -9.78 0.38
C THR A 130 0.50 -8.72 -0.71
N ILE A 131 -0.67 -8.10 -0.68
CA ILE A 131 -1.02 -7.03 -1.63
C ILE A 131 -0.09 -5.81 -1.49
N GLU A 132 0.32 -5.47 -0.27
CA GLU A 132 1.27 -4.38 0.01
C GLU A 132 2.63 -4.63 -0.68
N GLN A 133 3.11 -5.88 -0.72
CA GLN A 133 4.34 -6.23 -1.42
C GLN A 133 4.18 -6.05 -2.94
N VAL A 134 3.01 -6.39 -3.49
CA VAL A 134 2.71 -6.21 -4.91
C VAL A 134 2.57 -4.73 -5.26
N GLN A 135 1.89 -3.93 -4.44
CA GLN A 135 1.78 -2.48 -4.58
C GLN A 135 3.15 -1.81 -4.57
N ASN A 136 4.03 -2.23 -3.65
CA ASN A 136 5.41 -1.75 -3.61
C ASN A 136 6.20 -2.13 -4.86
N ALA A 137 6.05 -3.35 -5.38
CA ALA A 137 6.67 -3.75 -6.64
C ALA A 137 6.14 -2.92 -7.81
N HIS A 138 4.82 -2.69 -7.87
CA HIS A 138 4.16 -1.87 -8.89
C HIS A 138 4.65 -0.42 -8.88
N ALA A 139 4.79 0.19 -7.69
CA ALA A 139 5.30 1.56 -7.55
C ALA A 139 6.73 1.74 -8.09
N THR A 140 7.51 0.66 -8.23
CA THR A 140 8.86 0.69 -8.83
C THR A 140 8.87 0.43 -10.33
N ALA A 141 7.74 0.06 -10.92
CA ALA A 141 7.60 -0.11 -12.35
C ALA A 141 7.60 1.25 -13.06
N SER A 142 8.15 1.30 -14.27
CA SER A 142 8.04 2.52 -15.09
C SER A 142 6.66 2.58 -15.73
N HIS A 143 6.08 3.77 -15.86
CA HIS A 143 4.80 3.96 -16.54
C HIS A 143 4.85 3.42 -17.98
N GLU A 144 3.75 2.78 -18.41
CA GLU A 144 3.53 2.09 -19.67
C GLU A 144 4.49 0.92 -19.96
N SER A 145 5.19 0.42 -18.95
CA SER A 145 6.14 -0.68 -19.11
C SER A 145 5.48 -2.06 -19.04
N ASP A 146 6.18 -3.09 -19.53
CA ASP A 146 5.74 -4.48 -19.38
C ASP A 146 5.71 -4.87 -17.90
N GLU A 147 6.60 -4.30 -17.10
CA GLU A 147 6.71 -4.52 -15.66
C GLU A 147 5.52 -3.91 -14.90
N GLU A 148 5.02 -2.76 -15.35
CA GLU A 148 3.79 -2.16 -14.82
C GLU A 148 2.60 -3.06 -15.11
N LYS A 149 2.47 -3.56 -16.34
CA LYS A 149 1.38 -4.49 -16.72
C LYS A 149 1.43 -5.78 -15.91
N LEU A 150 2.61 -6.35 -15.70
CA LEU A 150 2.80 -7.56 -14.90
C LEU A 150 2.42 -7.35 -13.42
N SER A 151 2.91 -6.27 -12.82
CA SER A 151 2.62 -5.93 -11.43
C SER A 151 1.15 -5.55 -11.23
N MET A 152 0.53 -4.83 -12.17
CA MET A 152 -0.90 -4.54 -12.18
C MET A 152 -1.75 -5.81 -12.26
N ALA A 153 -1.41 -6.75 -13.15
CA ALA A 153 -2.11 -8.03 -13.24
C ALA A 153 -2.02 -8.82 -11.92
N LYS A 154 -0.84 -8.82 -11.28
CA LYS A 154 -0.66 -9.47 -9.98
C LYS A 154 -1.41 -8.74 -8.87
N TRP A 155 -1.49 -7.41 -8.92
CA TRP A 155 -2.25 -6.61 -7.96
C TRP A 155 -3.73 -6.96 -8.05
N ARG A 156 -4.30 -6.96 -9.26
CA ARG A 156 -5.69 -7.39 -9.50
C ARG A 156 -5.98 -8.80 -8.99
N GLU A 157 -5.07 -9.75 -9.20
CA GLU A 157 -5.19 -11.11 -8.67
C GLU A 157 -5.34 -11.13 -7.13
N PHE A 158 -4.47 -10.39 -6.42
CA PHE A 158 -4.55 -10.28 -4.96
C PHE A 158 -5.79 -9.53 -4.50
N SER A 159 -6.17 -8.45 -5.19
CA SER A 159 -7.39 -7.70 -4.88
C SER A 159 -8.63 -8.58 -5.00
N ALA A 160 -8.76 -9.34 -6.07
CA ALA A 160 -9.86 -10.30 -6.24
C ALA A 160 -9.90 -11.35 -5.13
N GLN A 161 -8.74 -11.84 -4.68
CA GLN A 161 -8.65 -12.78 -3.56
C GLN A 161 -9.09 -12.13 -2.22
N GLU A 162 -8.64 -10.91 -1.92
CA GLU A 162 -9.06 -10.19 -0.71
C GLU A 162 -10.55 -9.89 -0.70
N ILE A 163 -11.10 -9.45 -1.85
CA ILE A 163 -12.54 -9.23 -2.01
C ILE A 163 -13.29 -10.54 -1.78
N ALA A 164 -12.88 -11.64 -2.42
CA ALA A 164 -13.53 -12.93 -2.23
C ALA A 164 -13.49 -13.42 -0.77
N ALA A 165 -12.35 -13.25 -0.10
CA ALA A 165 -12.13 -13.67 1.28
C ALA A 165 -12.79 -12.77 2.33
N ALA A 166 -13.22 -11.56 1.97
CA ALA A 166 -13.87 -10.64 2.91
C ALA A 166 -15.19 -11.24 3.44
N THR A 167 -15.31 -11.28 4.77
CA THR A 167 -16.47 -11.80 5.52
C THR A 167 -17.02 -10.81 6.54
N THR A 168 -16.37 -9.65 6.69
CA THR A 168 -16.81 -8.56 7.58
C THR A 168 -16.78 -7.22 6.86
N LEU A 169 -17.46 -6.22 7.43
CA LEU A 169 -17.46 -4.86 6.89
C LEU A 169 -16.03 -4.29 6.81
N GLU A 170 -15.24 -4.45 7.87
CA GLU A 170 -13.86 -3.95 7.90
C GLU A 170 -12.97 -4.62 6.84
N GLN A 171 -13.18 -5.93 6.59
CA GLN A 171 -12.45 -6.64 5.55
C GLN A 171 -12.86 -6.17 4.15
N ALA A 172 -14.16 -5.90 3.93
CA ALA A 172 -14.64 -5.38 2.65
C ALA A 172 -14.13 -3.97 2.38
N GLN A 173 -14.14 -3.08 3.39
CA GLN A 173 -13.56 -1.74 3.30
C GLN A 173 -12.05 -1.81 3.02
N ARG A 174 -11.33 -2.69 3.72
CA ARG A 174 -9.89 -2.90 3.47
C ARG A 174 -9.65 -3.40 2.04
N ALA A 175 -10.43 -4.36 1.57
CA ALA A 175 -10.30 -4.89 0.21
C ALA A 175 -10.51 -3.77 -0.83
N TYR A 176 -11.51 -2.90 -0.64
CA TYR A 176 -11.74 -1.72 -1.47
C TYR A 176 -10.53 -0.78 -1.49
N ASN A 177 -10.01 -0.40 -0.32
CA ASN A 177 -8.83 0.48 -0.24
C ASN A 177 -7.58 -0.12 -0.87
N ASN A 178 -7.55 -1.45 -1.03
CA ASN A 178 -6.46 -2.18 -1.63
C ASN A 178 -6.64 -2.43 -3.13
N THR A 179 -7.74 -2.05 -3.77
CA THR A 179 -7.92 -2.26 -5.21
C THR A 179 -7.17 -1.22 -6.05
N PRO A 180 -6.73 -1.57 -7.27
CA PRO A 180 -6.29 -0.55 -8.23
C PRO A 180 -7.45 0.37 -8.62
N ASN A 181 -7.19 1.67 -8.73
CA ASN A 181 -8.20 2.64 -9.13
C ASN A 181 -8.73 2.37 -10.56
N ASN A 182 -10.02 2.63 -10.77
CA ASN A 182 -10.75 2.42 -12.03
C ASN A 182 -10.63 0.97 -12.55
N SER A 183 -10.68 0.01 -11.64
CA SER A 183 -10.63 -1.43 -11.97
C SER A 183 -11.96 -2.12 -11.71
N GLU A 184 -12.18 -3.25 -12.36
CA GLU A 184 -13.34 -4.12 -12.09
C GLU A 184 -13.32 -4.57 -10.61
N GLU A 185 -12.13 -4.82 -10.07
CA GLU A 185 -11.96 -5.17 -8.67
C GLU A 185 -12.43 -4.05 -7.73
N GLU A 186 -12.18 -2.78 -8.05
CA GLU A 186 -12.68 -1.64 -7.26
C GLU A 186 -14.21 -1.62 -7.21
N GLU A 187 -14.87 -1.81 -8.36
CA GLU A 187 -16.34 -1.88 -8.44
C GLU A 187 -16.89 -3.05 -7.63
N LEU A 188 -16.28 -4.24 -7.74
CA LEU A 188 -16.66 -5.43 -6.98
C LEU A 188 -16.44 -5.25 -5.47
N ALA A 189 -15.33 -4.63 -5.07
CA ALA A 189 -15.05 -4.33 -3.67
C ALA A 189 -16.06 -3.32 -3.10
N MET A 190 -16.45 -2.31 -3.88
CA MET A 190 -17.49 -1.36 -3.51
C MET A 190 -18.84 -2.04 -3.32
N ILE A 191 -19.25 -2.93 -4.25
CA ILE A 191 -20.48 -3.71 -4.11
C ILE A 191 -20.47 -4.50 -2.80
N LYS A 192 -19.36 -5.17 -2.51
CA LYS A 192 -19.22 -5.98 -1.29
C LYS A 192 -19.21 -5.13 -0.02
N TRP A 193 -18.56 -3.96 -0.04
CA TRP A 193 -18.58 -3.00 1.07
C TRP A 193 -20.01 -2.51 1.32
N ARG A 194 -20.76 -2.15 0.28
CA ARG A 194 -22.17 -1.75 0.38
C ARG A 194 -23.05 -2.88 0.95
N GLU A 195 -22.86 -4.12 0.51
CA GLU A 195 -23.60 -5.28 1.02
C GLU A 195 -23.42 -5.44 2.54
N PHE A 196 -22.18 -5.46 3.04
CA PHE A 196 -21.92 -5.57 4.47
C PHE A 196 -22.40 -4.33 5.24
N SER A 197 -22.32 -3.14 4.63
CA SER A 197 -22.83 -1.92 5.25
C SER A 197 -24.34 -2.02 5.47
N ALA A 198 -25.08 -2.46 4.45
CA ALA A 198 -26.52 -2.68 4.55
C ALA A 198 -26.87 -3.69 5.64
N GLN A 199 -26.09 -4.77 5.79
CA GLN A 199 -26.26 -5.75 6.86
C GLN A 199 -26.02 -5.14 8.26
N GLU A 200 -24.95 -4.37 8.45
CA GLU A 200 -24.66 -3.71 9.74
C GLU A 200 -25.72 -2.67 10.10
N ILE A 201 -26.20 -1.89 9.11
CA ILE A 201 -27.31 -0.94 9.28
C ILE A 201 -28.59 -1.67 9.70
N ALA A 202 -28.92 -2.79 9.05
CA ALA A 202 -30.12 -3.57 9.35
C ALA A 202 -30.04 -4.25 10.72
N ALA A 203 -28.85 -4.69 11.13
CA ALA A 203 -28.61 -5.32 12.43
C ALA A 203 -28.54 -4.33 13.59
N ALA A 204 -28.41 -3.02 13.33
CA ALA A 204 -28.37 -2.02 14.38
C ALA A 204 -29.69 -1.97 15.17
N THR A 205 -29.58 -2.13 16.49
CA THR A 205 -30.71 -2.12 17.45
C THR A 205 -30.63 -0.98 18.46
N THR A 206 -29.56 -0.19 18.42
CA THR A 206 -29.30 0.91 19.33
C THR A 206 -28.78 2.12 18.56
N LEU A 207 -28.90 3.32 19.15
CA LEU A 207 -28.37 4.55 18.55
C LEU A 207 -26.86 4.45 18.28
N GLU A 208 -26.10 3.85 19.21
CA GLU A 208 -24.65 3.70 19.07
C GLU A 208 -24.27 2.77 17.93
N GLN A 209 -24.99 1.64 17.78
CA GLN A 209 -24.78 0.75 16.63
C GLN A 209 -25.13 1.43 15.32
N ALA A 210 -26.22 2.21 15.28
CA ALA A 210 -26.61 2.94 14.07
C ALA A 210 -25.59 4.05 13.71
N ARG A 211 -25.00 4.71 14.72
CA ARG A 211 -23.91 5.68 14.53
C ARG A 211 -22.68 5.01 13.96
N LYS A 212 -22.27 3.89 14.56
CA LYS A 212 -21.12 3.10 14.09
C LYS A 212 -21.32 2.63 12.64
N ALA A 213 -22.53 2.18 12.28
CA ALA A 213 -22.87 1.79 10.92
C ALA A 213 -22.80 2.98 9.95
N TYR A 214 -23.31 4.16 10.37
CA TYR A 214 -23.22 5.40 9.59
C TYR A 214 -21.78 5.85 9.35
N ASP A 215 -20.89 5.75 10.35
CA ASP A 215 -19.50 6.22 10.22
C ASP A 215 -18.64 5.31 9.31
N ARG A 216 -19.14 4.13 8.93
CA ARG A 216 -18.40 3.10 8.17
C ARG A 216 -18.99 2.80 6.80
N VAL A 217 -20.14 3.39 6.49
CA VAL A 217 -20.78 3.25 5.19
C VAL A 217 -20.01 4.05 4.14
N PRO A 218 -19.94 3.60 2.88
CA PRO A 218 -19.33 4.40 1.81
C PRO A 218 -20.16 5.67 1.54
N ASP A 219 -19.47 6.80 1.41
CA ASP A 219 -20.08 8.10 1.14
C ASP A 219 -20.81 8.15 -0.21
N GLY A 220 -21.90 8.91 -0.27
CA GLY A 220 -22.66 9.14 -1.50
C GLY A 220 -23.48 7.94 -1.98
N THR A 221 -23.62 6.91 -1.14
CA THR A 221 -24.36 5.68 -1.47
C THR A 221 -25.78 5.67 -0.93
N GLU A 222 -26.61 4.76 -1.44
CA GLU A 222 -27.96 4.53 -0.90
C GLU A 222 -27.89 4.05 0.55
N GLU A 223 -26.87 3.27 0.89
CA GLU A 223 -26.62 2.77 2.24
C GLU A 223 -26.30 3.92 3.20
N GLU A 224 -25.61 4.98 2.75
CA GLU A 224 -25.40 6.18 3.58
C GLU A 224 -26.72 6.82 3.98
N ALA A 225 -27.65 6.96 3.02
CA ALA A 225 -28.97 7.50 3.27
C ALA A 225 -29.78 6.61 4.24
N LEU A 226 -29.67 5.27 4.10
CA LEU A 226 -30.30 4.31 5.01
C LEU A 226 -29.73 4.40 6.43
N ALA A 227 -28.40 4.44 6.57
CA ALA A 227 -27.74 4.59 7.85
C ALA A 227 -28.15 5.88 8.56
N LYS A 228 -28.21 6.99 7.81
CA LYS A 228 -28.67 8.28 8.32
C LYS A 228 -30.13 8.26 8.75
N ALA A 229 -31.00 7.58 8.00
CA ALA A 229 -32.40 7.41 8.38
C ALA A 229 -32.52 6.57 9.67
N LYS A 230 -31.77 5.47 9.77
CA LYS A 230 -31.72 4.61 10.96
C LYS A 230 -31.22 5.35 12.19
N LEU A 231 -30.18 6.18 12.04
CA LEU A 231 -29.65 7.03 13.11
C LEU A 231 -30.71 8.01 13.62
N ARG A 232 -31.48 8.63 12.73
CA ARG A 232 -32.59 9.53 13.10
C ARG A 232 -33.73 8.79 13.78
N GLU A 233 -34.08 7.60 13.30
CA GLU A 233 -35.10 6.74 13.91
C GLU A 233 -34.78 6.45 15.38
N PHE A 234 -33.57 5.96 15.67
CA PHE A 234 -33.16 5.67 17.05
C PHE A 234 -33.03 6.95 17.89
N SER A 235 -32.57 8.05 17.31
CA SER A 235 -32.49 9.33 18.02
C SER A 235 -33.89 9.80 18.44
N ALA A 236 -34.89 9.70 17.56
CA ALA A 236 -36.28 10.01 17.88
C ALA A 236 -36.82 9.09 18.99
N GLN A 237 -36.51 7.79 18.94
CA GLN A 237 -36.92 6.83 19.98
C GLN A 237 -36.32 7.18 21.35
N GLU A 238 -35.02 7.49 21.44
CA GLU A 238 -34.37 7.92 22.70
C GLU A 238 -35.03 9.19 23.25
N ILE A 239 -35.32 10.18 22.39
CA ILE A 239 -36.01 11.41 22.78
C ILE A 239 -37.40 11.09 23.32
N THR A 240 -38.19 10.27 22.63
CA THR A 240 -39.53 9.88 23.10
C THR A 240 -39.46 9.11 24.43
N ALA A 241 -38.48 8.21 24.59
CA ALA A 241 -38.32 7.39 25.79
C ALA A 241 -37.76 8.16 27.00
N ALA A 242 -37.14 9.33 26.82
CA ALA A 242 -36.64 10.14 27.92
C ALA A 242 -37.76 10.51 28.90
N THR A 243 -37.58 10.15 30.18
CA THR A 243 -38.53 10.46 31.28
C THR A 243 -37.89 11.34 32.36
N THR A 244 -36.62 11.70 32.20
CA THR A 244 -35.85 12.53 33.13
C THR A 244 -35.11 13.64 32.39
N LEU A 245 -34.74 14.69 33.12
CA LEU A 245 -33.91 15.78 32.59
C LEU A 245 -32.61 15.27 31.99
N GLU A 246 -31.90 14.40 32.71
CA GLU A 246 -30.60 13.88 32.26
C GLU A 246 -30.74 13.08 30.97
N GLN A 247 -31.77 12.23 30.87
CA GLN A 247 -32.04 11.49 29.62
C GLN A 247 -32.38 12.43 28.45
N ALA A 248 -33.13 13.51 28.68
CA ALA A 248 -33.46 14.47 27.63
C ALA A 248 -32.21 15.26 27.18
N ARG A 249 -31.36 15.66 28.13
CA ARG A 249 -30.06 16.31 27.86
C ARG A 249 -29.13 15.38 27.09
N GLU A 250 -29.03 14.13 27.51
CA GLU A 250 -28.21 13.12 26.85
C GLU A 250 -28.71 12.85 25.43
N ALA A 251 -30.03 12.69 25.24
CA ALA A 251 -30.64 12.54 23.92
C ALA A 251 -30.33 13.75 23.01
N HIS A 252 -30.34 14.98 23.55
CA HIS A 252 -29.95 16.18 22.79
C HIS A 252 -28.46 16.16 22.37
N ASN A 253 -27.58 15.75 23.28
CA ASN A 253 -26.14 15.68 23.01
C ASN A 253 -25.81 14.59 21.97
N ARG A 254 -26.55 13.47 22.00
CA ARG A 254 -26.37 12.36 21.07
C ARG A 254 -27.11 12.55 19.74
N ALA A 255 -28.11 13.41 19.68
CA ALA A 255 -28.85 13.69 18.44
C ALA A 255 -27.95 14.38 17.39
N PRO A 256 -28.02 13.96 16.11
CA PRO A 256 -27.19 14.55 15.07
C PRO A 256 -27.41 16.07 14.92
N HIS A 257 -26.34 16.83 14.71
CA HIS A 257 -26.42 18.29 14.58
C HIS A 257 -27.30 18.74 13.42
N GLY A 258 -28.01 19.86 13.59
CA GLY A 258 -28.85 20.45 12.55
C GLY A 258 -30.07 19.61 12.15
N THR A 259 -30.46 18.63 12.97
CA THR A 259 -31.62 17.78 12.69
C THR A 259 -32.85 18.18 13.50
N LYS A 260 -34.03 17.73 13.02
CA LYS A 260 -35.30 17.93 13.74
C LYS A 260 -35.31 17.16 15.06
N GLU A 261 -34.66 16.01 15.11
CA GLU A 261 -34.50 15.19 16.31
C GLU A 261 -33.75 15.98 17.38
N ARG A 262 -32.65 16.66 17.04
CA ARG A 262 -31.94 17.51 18.00
C ARG A 262 -32.80 18.66 18.53
N MET A 263 -33.61 19.29 17.69
CA MET A 263 -34.55 20.32 18.13
C MET A 263 -35.62 19.74 19.08
N ALA A 264 -36.17 18.56 18.78
CA ALA A 264 -37.13 17.89 19.64
C ALA A 264 -36.52 17.49 21.00
N ALA A 265 -35.28 17.02 21.01
CA ALA A 265 -34.55 16.73 22.24
C ALA A 265 -34.32 18.00 23.08
N MET A 266 -33.98 19.12 22.44
CA MET A 266 -33.84 20.41 23.12
C MET A 266 -35.17 20.86 23.74
N ILE A 267 -36.29 20.77 23.02
CA ILE A 267 -37.62 21.09 23.55
C ILE A 267 -37.90 20.26 24.81
N LYS A 268 -37.65 18.95 24.75
CA LYS A 268 -37.88 18.07 25.89
C LYS A 268 -36.94 18.36 27.08
N TRP A 269 -35.69 18.73 26.81
CA TRP A 269 -34.76 19.18 27.85
C TRP A 269 -35.25 20.48 28.52
N ARG A 270 -35.74 21.44 27.74
CA ARG A 270 -36.36 22.68 28.27
C ARG A 270 -37.59 22.38 29.14
N GLU A 271 -38.47 21.48 28.69
CA GLU A 271 -39.65 21.05 29.46
C GLU A 271 -39.28 20.48 30.83
N PHE A 272 -38.32 19.55 30.90
CA PHE A 272 -37.88 18.99 32.18
C PHE A 272 -37.13 20.02 33.04
N SER A 273 -36.38 20.93 32.43
CA SER A 273 -35.70 22.01 33.16
C SER A 273 -36.71 22.93 33.84
N ALA A 274 -37.77 23.33 33.14
CA ALA A 274 -38.85 24.13 33.71
C ALA A 274 -39.54 23.43 34.91
N GLN A 275 -39.74 22.11 34.81
CA GLN A 275 -40.29 21.31 35.92
C GLN A 275 -39.35 21.28 37.13
N GLU A 276 -38.04 21.08 36.92
CA GLU A 276 -37.05 21.07 38.01
C GLU A 276 -36.97 22.45 38.70
N ILE A 277 -36.98 23.55 37.92
CA ILE A 277 -37.00 24.93 38.44
C ILE A 277 -38.25 25.19 39.28
N ALA A 278 -39.42 24.76 38.80
CA ALA A 278 -40.69 24.93 39.51
C ALA A 278 -40.71 24.14 40.83
N ALA A 279 -40.16 22.92 40.82
CA ALA A 279 -40.08 22.04 41.99
C ALA A 279 -39.00 22.45 43.01
N ALA A 280 -38.06 23.32 42.64
CA ALA A 280 -37.00 23.77 43.54
C ALA A 280 -37.58 24.56 44.73
N THR A 281 -37.35 24.03 45.94
CA THR A 281 -37.80 24.63 47.21
C THR A 281 -36.64 25.02 48.13
N THR A 282 -35.40 24.71 47.72
CA THR A 282 -34.17 25.03 48.45
C THR A 282 -33.16 25.72 47.54
N LEU A 283 -32.21 26.45 48.14
CA LEU A 283 -31.12 27.10 47.42
C LEU A 283 -30.32 26.11 46.56
N GLU A 284 -30.02 24.93 47.11
CA GLU A 284 -29.24 23.90 46.41
C GLU A 284 -30.00 23.33 45.20
N GLN A 285 -31.31 23.09 45.35
CA GLN A 285 -32.15 22.66 44.23
C GLN A 285 -32.24 23.74 43.14
N ALA A 286 -32.33 25.02 43.52
CA ALA A 286 -32.36 26.12 42.57
C ALA A 286 -31.04 26.28 41.82
N ARG A 287 -29.89 26.09 42.50
CA ARG A 287 -28.56 26.09 41.86
C ARG A 287 -28.45 24.94 40.87
N LYS A 288 -28.83 23.73 41.28
CA LYS A 288 -28.81 22.56 40.40
C LYS A 288 -29.70 22.75 39.18
N ALA A 289 -30.90 23.31 39.34
CA ALA A 289 -31.80 23.61 38.24
C ALA A 289 -31.19 24.63 37.25
N TYR A 290 -30.44 25.62 37.73
CA TYR A 290 -29.70 26.56 36.88
C TYR A 290 -28.57 25.89 36.10
N GLU A 291 -27.79 25.02 36.74
CA GLU A 291 -26.71 24.26 36.08
C GLU A 291 -27.23 23.25 35.06
N ASN A 292 -28.43 22.73 35.28
CA ASN A 292 -29.10 21.75 34.43
C ASN A 292 -29.86 22.38 33.25
N ALA A 293 -30.22 23.66 33.32
CA ALA A 293 -30.94 24.34 32.25
C ALA A 293 -30.03 24.50 31.01
N PRO A 294 -30.60 24.45 29.79
CA PRO A 294 -29.82 24.73 28.58
C PRO A 294 -29.23 26.15 28.62
N ASN A 295 -27.98 26.31 28.19
CA ASN A 295 -27.35 27.63 28.18
C ASN A 295 -28.08 28.60 27.25
N ASP A 296 -28.12 29.86 27.67
CA ASP A 296 -28.76 30.98 26.96
C ASP A 296 -30.24 30.71 26.62
N SER A 297 -30.91 29.93 27.48
CA SER A 297 -32.34 29.63 27.37
C SER A 297 -33.18 30.41 28.38
N GLU A 298 -34.48 30.52 28.09
CA GLU A 298 -35.46 31.11 29.02
C GLU A 298 -35.48 30.33 30.35
N GLU A 299 -35.26 29.01 30.33
CA GLU A 299 -35.21 28.19 31.54
C GLU A 299 -33.99 28.53 32.39
N GLN A 300 -32.84 28.84 31.78
CA GLN A 300 -31.67 29.27 32.54
C GLN A 300 -31.90 30.63 33.21
N GLU A 301 -32.58 31.55 32.51
CA GLU A 301 -32.98 32.84 33.09
C GLU A 301 -33.98 32.65 34.25
N LEU A 302 -35.00 31.81 34.06
CA LEU A 302 -35.97 31.47 35.11
C LEU A 302 -35.31 30.81 36.32
N ALA A 303 -34.35 29.91 36.09
CA ALA A 303 -33.58 29.28 37.16
C ALA A 303 -32.74 30.30 37.93
N LEU A 304 -32.15 31.28 37.24
CA LEU A 304 -31.40 32.36 37.87
C LEU A 304 -32.30 33.26 38.73
N ILE A 305 -33.48 33.64 38.24
CA ILE A 305 -34.50 34.37 39.01
C ILE A 305 -34.90 33.58 40.25
N LYS A 306 -35.17 32.28 40.09
CA LYS A 306 -35.50 31.39 41.20
C LYS A 306 -34.38 31.32 42.23
N LEU A 307 -33.13 31.21 41.79
CA LEU A 307 -31.94 31.18 42.64
C LEU A 307 -31.78 32.49 43.43
N ALA A 308 -31.96 33.64 42.79
CA ALA A 308 -31.89 34.95 43.43
C ALA A 308 -32.92 35.11 44.56
N SER A 309 -34.13 34.56 44.39
CA SER A 309 -35.20 34.63 45.41
C SER A 309 -34.86 33.99 46.77
N PHE A 310 -33.82 33.14 46.83
CA PHE A 310 -33.33 32.55 48.09
C PHE A 310 -32.30 33.43 48.81
N TYR A 311 -31.73 34.43 48.15
CA TYR A 311 -30.79 35.39 48.75
C TYR A 311 -31.46 36.68 49.23
N GLU A 312 -32.70 36.95 48.81
CA GLU A 312 -33.50 38.11 49.24
C GLU A 312 -34.26 37.88 50.56
N LYS A 313 -34.02 36.75 51.24
CA LYS A 313 -34.58 36.42 52.57
C LYS A 313 -33.53 36.54 53.66
#